data_AF-A0A1R3UYT6-F1
#
_entry.id   AF-A0A1R3UYT6-F1
#
_cell.length_a   1.000
_cell.length_b   1.000
_cell.length_c   1.000
_cell.angle_alpha   90.00
_cell.angle_beta   90.00
_cell.angle_gamma   90.00
#
_symmetry.space_group_name_H-M   'P 1'
#
loop_
_entity.id
_entity.type
_entity.pdbx_description
1 polymer ?
#
loop_
_entity_poly.entity_id
_entity_poly.type
_entity_poly.pdbx_seq_one_letter_code
_entity_poly.pdbx_strand_id
1 'polypeptide(L)'
;MKNYFALVDKDPDSAFGIRFPDIPGCFSAADAAEDIVPNAVEALQLWAEDMPVPEPSSHEAIVALADIRNALAKGAYLVSVPLIDNDSAVVRANVTFERGVLRAIDMAARERGITRSAFLSSAARKEIEAKH
;
A
#
# COMPACT_ATOMS: atom_id res chain seq x y z
N MET A 1 -0.64 10.85 -2.27
CA MET A 1 -1.12 9.58 -1.69
C MET A 1 -2.53 9.33 -2.16
N LYS A 2 -2.68 8.26 -2.94
CA LYS A 2 -3.94 7.82 -3.53
C LYS A 2 -4.27 6.45 -2.97
N ASN A 3 -5.54 6.14 -2.77
CA ASN A 3 -5.96 4.82 -2.33
C ASN A 3 -6.67 4.11 -3.46
N TYR A 4 -6.25 2.89 -3.76
CA TYR A 4 -6.87 2.02 -4.75
C TYR A 4 -7.63 0.93 -4.04
N PHE A 5 -8.72 0.46 -4.64
CA PHE A 5 -9.43 -0.70 -4.12
C PHE A 5 -8.87 -1.97 -4.77
N ALA A 6 -8.38 -2.90 -3.96
CA ALA A 6 -8.07 -4.25 -4.40
C ALA A 6 -9.25 -5.17 -4.07
N LEU A 7 -9.64 -6.00 -5.04
CA LEU A 7 -10.53 -7.12 -4.81
C LEU A 7 -9.70 -8.31 -4.34
N VAL A 8 -10.17 -8.92 -3.25
CA VAL A 8 -9.61 -10.14 -2.69
C VAL A 8 -10.62 -11.26 -2.83
N ASP A 9 -10.22 -12.32 -3.52
CA ASP A 9 -10.98 -13.55 -3.68
C ASP A 9 -10.18 -14.75 -3.16
N LYS A 10 -10.89 -15.79 -2.69
CA LYS A 10 -10.28 -17.00 -2.16
C LYS A 10 -11.20 -18.19 -2.43
N ASP A 11 -10.63 -19.21 -3.08
CA ASP A 11 -11.24 -20.53 -3.18
C ASP A 11 -10.82 -21.40 -1.98
N PRO A 12 -11.58 -22.46 -1.64
CA PRO A 12 -11.37 -23.23 -0.41
C PRO A 12 -9.94 -23.72 -0.17
N ASP A 13 -9.24 -24.11 -1.24
CA ASP A 13 -7.89 -24.67 -1.19
C ASP A 13 -6.86 -23.81 -1.96
N SER A 14 -7.11 -22.51 -2.10
CA SER A 14 -6.20 -21.57 -2.79
C SER A 14 -5.56 -20.56 -1.85
N ALA A 15 -4.49 -19.90 -2.30
CA ALA A 15 -4.07 -18.61 -1.76
C ALA A 15 -5.16 -17.55 -1.97
N PHE A 16 -5.08 -16.43 -1.25
CA PHE A 16 -5.87 -15.24 -1.55
C PHE A 16 -5.38 -14.62 -2.86
N GLY A 17 -6.27 -14.50 -3.84
CA GLY A 17 -6.03 -13.72 -5.05
C GLY A 17 -6.27 -12.24 -4.79
N ILE A 18 -5.41 -11.37 -5.32
CA ILE A 18 -5.51 -9.92 -5.17
C ILE A 18 -5.44 -9.30 -6.56
N ARG A 19 -6.43 -8.48 -6.91
CA ARG A 19 -6.44 -7.74 -8.19
C ARG A 19 -6.99 -6.34 -8.05
N PHE A 20 -6.50 -5.42 -8.86
CA PHE A 20 -6.92 -4.02 -8.88
C PHE A 20 -7.84 -3.73 -10.08
N PRO A 21 -9.13 -3.38 -9.88
CA PRO A 21 -10.04 -3.14 -10.99
C PRO A 21 -9.64 -1.92 -11.83
N ASP A 22 -9.09 -0.88 -11.19
CA ASP A 22 -8.58 0.31 -11.86
C ASP A 22 -7.27 0.07 -12.63
N ILE A 23 -6.54 -1.01 -12.31
CA ILE A 23 -5.24 -1.31 -12.90
C ILE A 23 -5.26 -2.76 -13.41
N PRO A 24 -5.96 -3.02 -14.54
CA PRO A 24 -6.00 -4.35 -15.13
C PRO A 24 -4.58 -4.81 -15.47
N GLY A 25 -4.14 -5.92 -14.86
CA GLY A 25 -2.77 -6.42 -15.00
C GLY A 25 -1.96 -6.40 -13.71
N CYS A 26 -2.36 -5.58 -12.72
CA CYS A 26 -1.74 -5.59 -11.40
C CYS A 26 -2.40 -6.67 -10.54
N PHE A 27 -1.63 -7.71 -10.23
CA PHE A 27 -2.06 -8.86 -9.45
C PHE A 27 -1.07 -9.14 -8.33
N SER A 28 -1.58 -9.71 -7.25
CA SER A 28 -0.78 -10.25 -6.17
C SER A 28 -1.49 -11.46 -5.57
N ALA A 29 -0.82 -12.13 -4.63
CA ALA A 29 -1.42 -13.21 -3.87
C ALA A 29 -0.85 -13.24 -2.46
N ALA A 30 -1.58 -13.84 -1.53
CA ALA A 30 -1.16 -14.02 -0.15
C ALA A 30 -1.59 -15.39 0.38
N ASP A 31 -0.73 -16.07 1.14
CA ASP A 31 -1.08 -17.34 1.77
C ASP A 31 -1.86 -17.12 3.08
N ALA A 32 -1.51 -16.07 3.82
CA ALA A 32 -2.18 -15.66 5.05
C ALA A 32 -2.91 -14.32 4.88
N ALA A 33 -3.96 -14.11 5.67
CA ALA A 33 -4.78 -12.90 5.59
C ALA A 33 -3.98 -11.62 5.95
N GLU A 34 -3.00 -11.76 6.85
CA GLU A 34 -2.10 -10.67 7.28
C GLU A 34 -1.16 -10.18 6.17
N ASP A 35 -0.89 -11.01 5.16
CA ASP A 35 0.00 -10.67 4.04
C ASP A 35 -0.73 -10.00 2.88
N ILE A 36 -2.06 -9.92 2.90
CA ILE A 36 -2.87 -9.38 1.80
C ILE A 36 -2.51 -7.93 1.51
N VAL A 37 -2.60 -7.05 2.51
CA VAL A 37 -2.34 -5.62 2.33
C VAL A 37 -0.87 -5.36 2.01
N PRO A 38 0.13 -5.95 2.73
CA PRO A 38 1.54 -5.83 2.36
C PRO A 38 1.82 -6.22 0.91
N ASN A 39 1.33 -7.38 0.47
CA ASN A 39 1.57 -7.88 -0.89
C ASN A 39 0.82 -7.05 -1.95
N ALA A 40 -0.34 -6.50 -1.60
CA ALA A 40 -1.07 -5.58 -2.47
C ALA A 40 -0.34 -4.24 -2.64
N VAL A 41 0.20 -3.69 -1.56
CA VAL A 41 1.01 -2.45 -1.58
C VAL A 41 2.26 -2.66 -2.43
N GLU A 42 2.97 -3.77 -2.26
CA GLU A 42 4.17 -4.09 -3.05
C GLU A 42 3.84 -4.21 -4.54
N ALA A 43 2.80 -4.96 -4.91
CA ALA A 43 2.39 -5.11 -6.30
C ALA A 43 2.02 -3.78 -6.96
N LEU A 44 1.33 -2.91 -6.22
CA LEU A 44 0.93 -1.59 -6.69
C LEU A 44 2.14 -0.66 -6.88
N GLN A 45 3.13 -0.75 -5.99
CA GLN A 45 4.38 0.02 -6.08
C GLN A 45 5.24 -0.43 -7.24
N LEU A 46 5.44 -1.74 -7.41
CA LEU A 46 6.16 -2.32 -8.54
C LEU A 46 5.51 -1.91 -9.88
N TRP A 47 4.18 -1.94 -9.96
CA TRP A 47 3.47 -1.45 -11.15
C TRP A 47 3.77 0.03 -11.42
N ALA A 48 3.71 0.87 -10.37
CA ALA A 48 3.91 2.31 -10.47
C ALA A 48 5.34 2.74 -10.81
N GLU A 49 6.34 1.85 -10.68
CA GLU A 49 7.72 2.10 -11.09
C GLU A 49 7.86 2.14 -12.62
N ASP A 50 7.18 1.22 -13.32
CA ASP A 50 7.32 1.04 -14.76
C ASP A 50 6.18 1.66 -15.58
N MET A 51 4.99 1.78 -14.98
CA MET A 51 3.76 2.13 -15.69
C MET A 51 3.01 3.28 -15.01
N PRO A 52 2.38 4.18 -15.78
CA PRO A 52 1.53 5.21 -15.20
C PRO A 52 0.32 4.58 -14.50
N VAL A 53 0.00 5.11 -13.33
CA VAL A 53 -1.16 4.67 -12.55
C VAL A 53 -2.35 5.60 -12.83
N PRO A 54 -3.51 5.07 -13.26
CA PRO A 54 -4.70 5.88 -13.48
C PRO A 54 -5.23 6.47 -12.18
N GLU A 55 -6.09 7.48 -12.26
CA GLU A 55 -6.77 8.02 -11.07
C GLU A 55 -7.66 6.93 -10.44
N PRO A 56 -7.63 6.71 -9.12
CA PRO A 56 -8.46 5.70 -8.47
C PRO A 56 -9.94 6.03 -8.62
N SER A 57 -10.74 5.01 -8.93
CA SER A 57 -12.18 5.12 -8.95
C SER A 57 -12.76 5.22 -7.55
N SER A 58 -13.93 5.84 -7.42
CA SER A 58 -14.68 5.83 -6.16
C SER A 58 -15.13 4.42 -5.80
N HIS A 59 -15.37 4.16 -4.51
CA HIS A 59 -15.91 2.88 -4.06
C HIS A 59 -17.20 2.51 -4.81
N GLU A 60 -18.11 3.48 -4.97
CA GLU A 60 -19.38 3.31 -5.70
C GLU A 60 -19.18 2.88 -7.15
N ALA A 61 -18.21 3.47 -7.85
CA ALA A 61 -17.89 3.09 -9.22
C ALA A 61 -17.33 1.66 -9.30
N ILE A 62 -16.45 1.28 -8.37
CA ILE A 62 -15.87 -0.07 -8.28
C ILE A 62 -16.94 -1.12 -8.03
N VAL A 63 -17.83 -0.94 -7.05
CA VAL A 63 -18.88 -1.92 -6.74
C VAL A 63 -19.97 -2.00 -7.82
N ALA A 64 -20.09 -0.96 -8.66
CA ALA A 64 -21.01 -0.98 -9.79
C ALA A 64 -20.56 -1.92 -10.92
N LEU A 65 -19.27 -2.24 -11.03
CA LEU A 65 -18.72 -3.15 -12.04
C LEU A 65 -19.32 -4.55 -11.90
N ALA A 66 -19.73 -5.15 -13.02
CA ALA A 66 -20.46 -6.42 -13.02
C ALA A 66 -19.60 -7.59 -12.50
N ASP A 67 -18.32 -7.65 -12.89
CA ASP A 67 -17.38 -8.69 -12.43
C ASP A 67 -17.08 -8.55 -10.93
N ILE A 68 -16.93 -7.32 -10.43
CA ILE A 68 -16.72 -7.03 -9.01
C ILE A 68 -17.95 -7.43 -8.20
N ARG A 69 -19.15 -7.00 -8.60
CA ARG A 69 -20.39 -7.35 -7.93
C ARG A 69 -20.61 -8.86 -7.84
N ASN A 70 -20.31 -9.58 -8.93
CA ASN A 70 -20.41 -11.03 -8.96
C ASN A 70 -19.39 -11.70 -8.04
N ALA A 71 -18.18 -11.17 -7.95
CA ALA A 71 -17.17 -11.69 -7.01
C ALA A 71 -17.56 -11.43 -5.55
N LEU A 72 -18.03 -10.22 -5.23
CA LEU A 72 -18.52 -9.88 -3.89
C LEU A 72 -19.67 -10.79 -3.45
N ALA A 73 -20.60 -11.09 -4.36
CA ALA A 73 -21.70 -12.04 -4.10
C ALA A 73 -21.23 -13.48 -3.81
N LYS A 74 -20.01 -13.84 -4.23
CA LYS A 74 -19.37 -15.14 -3.96
C LYS A 74 -18.48 -15.13 -2.71
N GLY A 75 -18.43 -14.02 -1.98
CA GLY A 75 -17.65 -13.91 -0.74
C GLY A 75 -16.30 -13.20 -0.90
N ALA A 76 -15.99 -12.66 -2.08
CA ALA A 76 -14.87 -11.73 -2.22
C ALA A 76 -15.12 -10.43 -1.44
N TYR A 77 -14.07 -9.68 -1.15
CA TYR A 77 -14.18 -8.39 -0.48
C TYR A 77 -13.18 -7.37 -1.04
N LEU A 78 -13.42 -6.09 -0.77
CA LEU A 78 -12.53 -5.00 -1.17
C LEU A 78 -11.66 -4.57 0.01
N VAL A 79 -10.39 -4.31 -0.26
CA VAL A 79 -9.45 -3.66 0.68
C VAL A 79 -8.94 -2.35 0.07
N SER A 80 -8.70 -1.35 0.91
CA SER A 80 -8.15 -0.07 0.48
C SER A 80 -6.62 -0.13 0.59
N VAL A 81 -5.93 0.11 -0.51
CA VAL A 81 -4.48 -0.04 -0.62
C VAL A 81 -3.88 1.34 -0.91
N PRO A 82 -3.04 1.88 -0.01
CA PRO A 82 -2.40 3.17 -0.24
C PRO A 82 -1.26 3.06 -1.26
N LEU A 83 -1.22 3.99 -2.21
CA LEU A 83 -0.08 4.27 -3.06
C LEU A 83 0.54 5.61 -2.64
N ILE A 84 1.78 5.54 -2.17
CA ILE A 84 2.63 6.72 -1.97
C ILE A 84 3.28 7.02 -3.32
N ASP A 85 3.08 8.23 -3.84
CA ASP A 85 3.64 8.65 -5.12
C ASP A 85 5.17 8.51 -5.11
N ASN A 86 5.73 7.88 -6.15
CA ASN A 86 7.18 7.76 -6.36
C ASN A 86 7.76 9.08 -6.91
N ASP A 87 7.46 10.21 -6.25
CA ASP A 87 8.13 11.46 -6.53
C ASP A 87 9.53 11.43 -5.89
N SER A 88 10.56 11.37 -6.73
CA SER A 88 11.95 11.33 -6.29
C SER A 88 12.49 12.70 -5.86
N ALA A 89 11.70 13.76 -5.99
CA ALA A 89 12.09 15.10 -5.56
C ALA A 89 12.28 15.16 -4.04
N VAL A 90 13.51 15.44 -3.61
CA VAL A 90 13.83 15.61 -2.19
C VAL A 90 13.41 17.00 -1.73
N VAL A 91 12.40 17.06 -0.86
CA VAL A 91 11.92 18.30 -0.23
C VAL A 91 12.39 18.37 1.23
N ARG A 92 12.83 19.55 1.69
CA ARG A 92 13.16 19.80 3.10
C ARG A 92 11.91 20.23 3.88
N ALA A 93 11.62 19.51 4.97
CA ALA A 93 10.58 19.87 5.93
C ALA A 93 11.20 20.21 7.29
N ASN A 94 10.72 21.30 7.92
CA ASN A 94 11.08 21.63 9.30
C ASN A 94 10.05 21.02 10.25
N VAL A 95 10.52 20.25 11.23
CA VAL A 95 9.68 19.51 12.18
C VAL A 95 10.20 19.70 13.60
N THR A 96 9.28 19.70 14.58
CA THR A 96 9.61 19.81 16.00
C THR A 96 9.53 18.45 16.66
N PHE A 97 10.53 18.11 17.48
CA PHE A 97 10.57 16.86 18.24
C PHE A 97 10.91 17.13 19.70
N GLU A 98 10.40 16.29 20.59
CA GLU A 98 10.96 16.20 21.93
C GLU A 98 12.43 15.79 21.86
N ARG A 99 13.26 16.37 22.72
CA ARG A 99 14.71 16.13 22.72
C ARG A 99 15.06 14.64 22.93
N GLY A 100 14.28 13.94 23.76
CA GLY A 100 14.46 12.50 24.01
C GLY A 100 14.21 11.66 22.76
N VAL A 101 13.09 11.92 22.08
CA VAL A 101 12.69 11.24 20.84
C VAL A 101 13.70 11.48 19.73
N LEU A 102 14.16 12.73 19.54
CA LEU A 102 15.17 13.05 18.53
C LEU A 102 16.48 12.26 18.73
N ARG A 103 16.94 12.12 19.99
CA ARG A 103 18.12 11.29 20.29
C ARG A 103 17.90 9.82 19.99
N ALA A 104 16.72 9.28 20.32
CA ALA A 104 16.39 7.89 20.02
C ALA A 104 16.35 7.62 18.50
N ILE A 105 15.77 8.54 17.72
CA ILE A 105 15.78 8.49 16.25
C ILE A 105 17.23 8.49 15.72
N ASP A 106 18.07 9.40 16.21
CA ASP A 106 19.47 9.50 15.76
C ASP A 106 20.28 8.24 16.04
N MET A 107 20.06 7.64 17.22
CA MET A 107 20.70 6.38 17.61
C MET A 107 20.25 5.23 16.71
N ALA A 108 18.94 5.06 16.53
CA ALA A 108 18.38 4.01 15.68
C ALA A 108 18.80 4.14 14.21
N ALA A 109 18.90 5.37 13.69
CA ALA A 109 19.41 5.62 12.34
C ALA A 109 20.89 5.23 12.22
N ARG A 110 21.73 5.60 13.21
CA ARG A 110 23.16 5.24 13.23
C ARG A 110 23.38 3.74 13.34
N GLU A 111 22.64 3.04 14.20
CA GLU A 111 22.72 1.58 14.35
C GLU A 111 22.39 0.85 13.04
N ARG A 112 21.50 1.42 12.22
CA ARG A 112 21.13 0.90 10.90
C ARG A 112 22.01 1.41 9.76
N GLY A 113 22.99 2.27 10.03
CA GLY A 113 23.87 2.86 9.01
C GLY A 113 23.16 3.79 8.03
N ILE A 114 22.00 4.35 8.39
CA ILE A 114 21.20 5.24 7.53
C ILE A 114 21.11 6.66 8.11
N THR A 115 20.69 7.62 7.30
CA THR A 115 20.48 9.00 7.76
C THR A 115 19.21 9.11 8.61
N ARG A 116 19.14 10.15 9.47
CA ARG A 116 17.91 10.49 10.22
C ARG A 116 16.69 10.58 9.30
N SER A 117 16.83 11.28 8.18
CA SER A 117 15.74 11.46 7.21
C SER A 117 15.30 10.13 6.62
N ALA A 118 16.25 9.25 6.24
CA ALA A 118 15.92 7.92 5.73
C ALA A 118 15.18 7.06 6.77
N PHE A 119 15.60 7.11 8.04
CA PHE A 119 14.90 6.43 9.13
C PHE A 119 13.47 6.95 9.30
N LEU A 120 13.30 8.27 9.35
CA LEU A 120 11.99 8.90 9.50
C LEU A 120 11.06 8.60 8.32
N SER A 121 11.57 8.67 7.08
CA SER A 121 10.80 8.33 5.89
C SER A 121 10.37 6.87 5.89
N SER A 122 11.26 5.94 6.26
CA SER A 122 10.92 4.51 6.37
C SER A 122 9.86 4.26 7.44
N ALA A 123 9.98 4.89 8.60
CA ALA A 123 8.99 4.76 9.66
C ALA A 123 7.62 5.33 9.24
N ALA A 124 7.60 6.50 8.61
CA ALA A 124 6.38 7.11 8.11
C ALA A 124 5.70 6.24 7.04
N ARG A 125 6.46 5.71 6.09
CA ARG A 125 5.97 4.81 5.04
C ARG A 125 5.33 3.55 5.63
N LYS A 126 6.02 2.90 6.58
CA LYS A 126 5.48 1.73 7.28
C LYS A 126 4.18 2.05 8.01
N GLU A 127 4.11 3.17 8.72
CA GLU A 127 2.91 3.58 9.46
C GLU A 127 1.73 3.91 8.52
N ILE A 128 2.00 4.49 7.36
CA ILE A 128 0.99 4.78 6.34
C ILE A 128 0.44 3.49 5.74
N GLU A 129 1.33 2.55 5.41
CA GLU A 129 0.99 1.27 4.79
C GLU A 129 0.27 0.33 5.79
N ALA A 130 0.53 0.44 7.10
CA ALA A 130 -0.04 -0.42 8.13
C ALA A 130 -1.44 0.01 8.65
N LYS A 131 -1.93 1.20 8.29
CA LYS A 131 -3.23 1.72 8.78
C LYS A 131 -4.46 1.15 8.05
N HIS A 132 -4.27 0.21 7.13
CA HIS A 132 -5.29 -0.34 6.26
C HIS A 132 -5.16 -1.85 6.17
#